data_AF-A0A964LXU3-F1
#
_entry.id   AF-A0A964LXU3-F1
#
_cell.length_a   1.000
_cell.length_b   1.000
_cell.length_c   1.000
_cell.angle_alpha   90.00
_cell.angle_beta   90.00
_cell.angle_gamma   90.00
#
_symmetry.space_group_name_H-M   'P 1'
#
loop_
_entity.id
_entity.type
_entity.pdbx_description
1 polymer ?
#
loop_
_entity_poly.entity_id
_entity_poly.type
_entity_poly.pdbx_seq_one_letter_code
_entity_poly.pdbx_strand_id
1 'polypeptide(L)'
;MTIDKEKLKALAKLATQGDWERDGYQVCPVANQNASLGSFGKSTDAAYVAALQPSVILALLAEIERHEAWRTAFLAERDAQMRQRDQLRAENDGLRKALLEASEEVATWGAYASEYFQEKHDLAGCVAKIHAAAMAKEAAHD
;
A
#
# COMPACT_ATOMS: atom_id res chain seq x y z
N MET A 1 22.92 7.90 -0.13
CA MET A 1 23.88 7.10 0.65
C MET A 1 23.17 5.83 1.06
N THR A 2 23.61 4.66 0.59
CA THR A 2 22.99 3.37 0.93
C THR A 2 23.77 2.75 2.08
N ILE A 3 23.11 2.48 3.19
CA ILE A 3 23.73 1.83 4.36
C ILE A 3 23.72 0.32 4.13
N ASP A 4 24.87 -0.33 4.33
CA ASP A 4 24.98 -1.79 4.34
C ASP A 4 24.44 -2.33 5.68
N LYS A 5 23.15 -2.69 5.67
CA LYS A 5 22.41 -3.15 6.86
C LYS A 5 22.92 -4.50 7.37
N GLU A 6 23.35 -5.40 6.48
CA GLU A 6 23.89 -6.71 6.88
C GLU A 6 25.23 -6.57 7.58
N LYS A 7 26.12 -5.71 7.03
CA LYS A 7 27.38 -5.38 7.70
C LYS A 7 27.14 -4.74 9.07
N LEU A 8 26.18 -3.81 9.18
CA LEU A 8 25.85 -3.18 10.46
C LEU A 8 25.27 -4.19 11.47
N LYS A 9 24.40 -5.10 11.01
CA LYS A 9 23.84 -6.19 11.83
C LYS A 9 24.93 -7.14 12.32
N ALA A 10 25.89 -7.48 11.46
CA ALA A 10 27.04 -8.32 11.82
C ALA A 10 27.93 -7.63 12.87
N LEU A 11 28.25 -6.35 12.68
CA LEU A 11 29.01 -5.56 13.65
C LEU A 11 28.30 -5.48 15.01
N ALA A 12 26.98 -5.22 15.02
CA ALA A 12 26.21 -5.16 16.25
C ALA A 12 26.14 -6.51 16.98
N LYS A 13 26.07 -7.64 16.26
CA LYS A 13 26.13 -8.97 16.87
C LYS A 13 27.50 -9.31 17.48
N LEU A 14 28.58 -8.78 16.90
CA LEU A 14 29.94 -9.00 17.39
C LEU A 14 30.34 -8.07 18.54
N ALA A 15 29.65 -6.95 18.70
CA ALA A 15 29.90 -6.00 19.77
C ALA A 15 29.56 -6.58 21.16
N THR A 16 30.08 -5.95 22.22
CA THR A 16 29.77 -6.32 23.61
C THR A 16 28.28 -6.26 23.86
N GLN A 17 27.66 -7.41 24.15
CA GLN A 17 26.22 -7.49 24.38
C GLN A 17 25.82 -6.99 25.77
N GLY A 18 24.53 -6.68 25.93
CA GLY A 18 23.97 -6.19 27.18
C GLY A 18 23.82 -4.66 27.21
N ASP A 19 23.30 -4.17 28.32
CA ASP A 19 23.05 -2.74 28.49
C ASP A 19 24.35 -1.97 28.73
N TRP A 20 24.48 -0.83 28.06
CA TRP A 20 25.61 0.08 28.21
C TRP A 20 25.16 1.34 28.94
N GLU A 21 25.98 1.80 29.87
CA GLU A 21 25.72 3.04 30.58
C GLU A 21 26.92 3.98 30.52
N ARG A 22 26.65 5.26 30.75
CA ARG A 22 27.68 6.29 30.83
C ARG A 22 28.15 6.43 32.27
N ASP A 23 29.46 6.28 32.47
CA ASP A 23 30.14 6.68 33.71
C ASP A 23 31.08 7.86 33.44
N GLY A 24 30.63 9.06 33.77
CA GLY A 24 31.34 10.30 33.48
C GLY A 24 31.63 10.52 31.99
N TYR A 25 32.89 10.29 31.60
CA TYR A 25 33.39 10.40 30.22
C TYR A 25 33.56 9.03 29.54
N GLN A 26 33.18 7.94 30.21
CA GLN A 26 33.34 6.57 29.73
C GLN A 26 31.98 5.92 29.44
N VAL A 27 32.02 4.89 28.61
CA VAL A 27 30.90 3.97 28.40
C VAL A 27 31.32 2.60 28.91
N CYS A 28 30.51 2.01 29.77
CA CYS A 28 30.78 0.73 30.42
C CYS A 28 29.56 -0.19 30.28
N PRO A 29 29.73 -1.53 30.29
CA PRO A 29 28.61 -2.44 30.43
C PRO A 29 28.02 -2.31 31.83
N VAL A 30 26.69 -2.24 31.94
CA VAL A 30 25.99 -2.22 33.25
C VAL A 30 26.37 -3.43 34.11
N ALA A 31 26.60 -4.58 33.48
CA ALA A 31 27.00 -5.81 34.17
C ALA A 31 28.43 -5.78 34.73
N ASN A 32 29.29 -4.86 34.29
CA ASN A 32 30.66 -4.71 34.77
C ASN A 32 31.16 -3.26 34.60
N GLN A 33 30.84 -2.41 35.58
CA GLN A 33 31.25 -0.99 35.58
C GLN A 33 32.77 -0.77 35.59
N ASN A 34 33.56 -1.79 35.97
CA ASN A 34 35.02 -1.73 35.95
C ASN A 34 35.60 -1.96 34.54
N ALA A 35 34.77 -2.37 33.57
CA ALA A 35 35.18 -2.54 32.18
C ALA A 35 34.81 -1.31 31.35
N SER A 36 35.81 -0.60 30.82
CA SER A 36 35.59 0.50 29.89
C SER A 36 35.49 -0.02 28.44
N LEU A 37 34.37 0.26 27.76
CA LEU A 37 34.21 0.05 26.32
C LEU A 37 34.81 1.20 25.49
N GLY A 38 34.91 2.38 26.09
CA GLY A 38 35.49 3.56 25.46
C GLY A 38 35.50 4.77 26.38
N SER A 39 36.43 5.69 26.11
CA SER A 39 36.55 6.98 26.80
C SER A 39 36.46 8.12 25.79
N PHE A 40 35.75 9.17 26.15
CA PHE A 40 35.36 10.24 25.24
C PHE A 40 35.76 11.60 25.81
N GLY A 41 36.20 12.52 24.94
CA GLY A 41 36.55 13.88 25.37
C GLY A 41 35.35 14.70 25.87
N LYS A 42 34.12 14.30 25.53
CA LYS A 42 32.87 14.94 25.97
C LYS A 42 31.91 13.91 26.54
N SER A 43 31.29 14.24 27.66
CA SER A 43 30.29 13.39 28.31
C SER A 43 29.02 13.19 27.47
N THR A 44 28.75 14.09 26.51
CA THR A 44 27.66 13.96 25.54
C THR A 44 27.94 12.86 24.50
N ASP A 45 29.19 12.72 24.09
CA ASP A 45 29.58 11.71 23.10
C ASP A 45 29.52 10.31 23.74
N ALA A 46 29.94 10.20 25.00
CA ALA A 46 29.75 8.99 25.80
C ALA A 46 28.26 8.63 25.96
N ALA A 47 27.40 9.61 26.27
CA ALA A 47 25.95 9.40 26.36
C ALA A 47 25.35 8.91 25.03
N TYR A 48 25.77 9.50 23.91
CA TYR A 48 25.34 9.10 22.57
C TYR A 48 25.76 7.65 22.24
N VAL A 49 27.01 7.27 22.53
CA VAL A 49 27.49 5.90 22.29
C VAL A 49 26.80 4.88 23.19
N ALA A 50 26.54 5.21 24.45
CA ALA A 50 25.77 4.35 25.35
C ALA A 50 24.34 4.11 24.82
N ALA A 51 23.70 5.14 24.25
CA ALA A 51 22.38 5.01 23.62
C ALA A 51 22.41 4.16 22.33
N LEU A 52 23.56 4.08 21.65
CA LEU A 52 23.79 3.23 20.48
C LEU A 52 24.21 1.81 20.85
N GLN A 53 23.75 1.30 21.98
CA GLN A 53 24.04 -0.06 22.39
C GLN A 53 23.59 -1.08 21.31
N PRO A 54 24.31 -2.21 21.16
CA PRO A 54 24.08 -3.12 20.04
C PRO A 54 22.66 -3.70 19.98
N SER A 55 22.01 -3.89 21.14
CA SER A 55 20.62 -4.33 21.23
C SER A 55 19.64 -3.33 20.59
N VAL A 56 19.85 -2.03 20.80
CA VAL A 56 19.05 -0.95 20.20
C VAL A 56 19.27 -0.89 18.69
N ILE A 57 20.52 -1.01 18.22
CA ILE A 57 20.83 -1.04 16.79
C ILE A 57 20.12 -2.23 16.12
N LEU A 58 20.20 -3.42 16.72
CA LEU A 58 19.54 -4.62 16.19
C LEU A 58 18.01 -4.48 16.17
N ALA A 59 17.42 -3.90 17.22
CA ALA A 59 15.99 -3.65 17.27
C ALA A 59 15.54 -2.66 16.18
N LEU A 60 16.28 -1.57 15.98
CA LEU A 60 16.00 -0.60 14.91
C LEU A 60 16.16 -1.21 13.51
N LEU A 61 17.17 -2.05 13.31
CA LEU A 61 17.34 -2.77 12.05
C LEU A 61 16.17 -3.71 11.76
N ALA A 62 15.70 -4.45 12.77
CA ALA A 62 14.53 -5.31 12.63
C ALA A 62 13.25 -4.51 12.33
N GLU A 63 13.12 -3.30 12.90
CA GLU A 63 12.01 -2.38 12.58
C GLU A 63 12.08 -1.90 11.13
N ILE A 64 13.26 -1.51 10.67
CA ILE A 64 13.48 -1.09 9.28
C ILE A 64 13.14 -2.22 8.31
N GLU A 65 13.62 -3.44 8.57
CA GLU A 65 13.31 -4.64 7.77
C GLU A 65 11.79 -4.87 7.70
N ARG A 66 11.08 -4.71 8.82
CA ARG A 66 9.62 -4.86 8.87
C ARG A 66 8.90 -3.77 8.08
N HIS A 67 9.31 -2.51 8.23
CA HIS A 67 8.71 -1.39 7.49
C HIS A 67 8.95 -1.51 5.98
N GLU A 68 10.11 -1.99 5.55
CA GLU A 68 10.39 -2.23 4.14
C GLU A 68 9.54 -3.38 3.57
N ALA A 69 9.37 -4.46 4.33
CA ALA A 69 8.49 -5.56 3.95
C ALA A 69 7.02 -5.08 3.83
N TRP A 70 6.55 -4.32 4.82
CA TRP A 70 5.21 -3.74 4.81
C TRP A 70 5.01 -2.78 3.63
N ARG A 71 5.97 -1.88 3.38
CA ARG A 71 5.92 -0.94 2.25
C ARG A 71 5.83 -1.69 0.92
N THR A 72 6.60 -2.75 0.76
CA THR A 72 6.60 -3.58 -0.46
C THR A 72 5.24 -4.24 -0.65
N ALA A 73 4.69 -4.86 0.40
CA ALA A 73 3.37 -5.48 0.35
C ALA A 73 2.25 -4.45 0.07
N PHE A 74 2.29 -3.30 0.73
CA PHE A 74 1.33 -2.21 0.54
C PHE A 74 1.32 -1.68 -0.89
N LEU A 75 2.51 -1.48 -1.48
CA LEU A 75 2.61 -1.03 -2.87
C LEU A 75 2.10 -2.09 -3.85
N ALA A 76 2.40 -3.37 -3.61
CA ALA A 76 1.89 -4.46 -4.44
C ALA A 76 0.35 -4.55 -4.40
N GLU A 77 -0.24 -4.41 -3.21
CA GLU A 77 -1.69 -4.39 -3.02
C GLU A 77 -2.34 -3.20 -3.73
N ARG A 78 -1.81 -1.99 -3.54
CA ARG A 78 -2.28 -0.79 -4.24
C ARG A 78 -2.24 -0.98 -5.75
N ASP A 79 -1.15 -1.55 -6.28
CA ASP A 79 -1.02 -1.79 -7.71
C ASP A 79 -2.01 -2.85 -8.22
N ALA A 80 -2.31 -3.87 -7.42
CA ALA A 80 -3.36 -4.85 -7.73
C ALA A 80 -4.75 -4.19 -7.76
N GLN A 81 -5.07 -3.36 -6.77
CA GLN A 81 -6.34 -2.62 -6.70
C GLN A 81 -6.50 -1.65 -7.87
N MET A 82 -5.44 -0.94 -8.26
CA MET A 82 -5.47 -0.05 -9.44
C MET A 82 -5.75 -0.84 -10.71
N ARG A 83 -5.11 -2.00 -10.92
CA ARG A 83 -5.40 -2.86 -12.08
C ARG A 83 -6.83 -3.37 -12.07
N GLN A 84 -7.34 -3.80 -10.91
CA GLN A 84 -8.72 -4.27 -10.79
C GLN A 84 -9.72 -3.16 -11.10
N ARG A 85 -9.50 -1.94 -10.58
CA ARG A 85 -10.32 -0.77 -10.89
C ARG A 85 -10.31 -0.46 -12.38
N ASP A 86 -9.14 -0.47 -13.01
CA ASP A 86 -9.00 -0.15 -14.43
C ASP A 86 -9.67 -1.23 -15.31
N GLN A 87 -9.58 -2.50 -14.92
CA GLN A 87 -10.28 -3.61 -15.56
C GLN A 87 -11.80 -3.45 -15.44
N LEU A 88 -12.31 -3.24 -14.22
CA LEU A 88 -13.75 -3.06 -13.98
C LEU A 88 -14.30 -1.85 -14.75
N ARG A 89 -13.52 -0.77 -14.84
CA ARG A 89 -13.90 0.40 -15.63
C ARG A 89 -13.98 0.08 -17.12
N ALA A 90 -13.00 -0.64 -17.66
CA ALA A 90 -13.02 -1.06 -19.06
C ALA A 90 -14.18 -2.01 -19.36
N GLU A 91 -14.47 -2.96 -18.46
CA GLU A 91 -15.62 -3.86 -18.57
C GLU A 91 -16.95 -3.08 -18.50
N ASN A 92 -17.07 -2.11 -17.59
CA ASN A 92 -18.24 -1.26 -17.47
C ASN A 92 -18.48 -0.44 -18.74
N ASP A 93 -17.43 0.20 -19.27
CA ASP A 93 -17.50 0.96 -20.53
C ASP A 93 -17.87 0.05 -21.72
N GLY A 94 -17.33 -1.18 -21.76
CA GLY A 94 -17.70 -2.19 -22.75
C GLY A 94 -19.17 -2.60 -22.67
N LEU A 95 -19.67 -2.86 -21.47
CA LEU A 95 -21.08 -3.21 -21.22
C LEU A 95 -22.03 -2.05 -21.57
N ARG A 96 -21.66 -0.80 -21.24
CA ARG A 96 -22.43 0.39 -21.63
C ARG A 96 -22.54 0.50 -23.15
N LYS A 97 -21.42 0.30 -23.86
CA LYS A 97 -21.43 0.32 -25.33
C LYS A 97 -22.33 -0.78 -25.90
N ALA A 98 -22.22 -2.00 -25.39
CA ALA A 98 -23.06 -3.12 -25.83
C ALA A 98 -24.56 -2.87 -25.56
N LEU A 99 -24.91 -2.25 -24.43
CA LEU A 99 -26.29 -1.87 -24.13
C LEU A 99 -26.82 -0.80 -25.08
N LEU A 100 -26.00 0.21 -25.43
CA LEU A 100 -26.37 1.22 -26.42
C LEU A 100 -26.60 0.59 -27.79
N GLU A 101 -25.67 -0.24 -28.27
CA GLU A 101 -25.79 -0.96 -29.54
C GLU A 101 -27.05 -1.83 -29.57
N ALA A 102 -27.32 -2.59 -28.50
CA ALA A 102 -28.55 -3.38 -28.38
C ALA A 102 -29.82 -2.50 -28.38
N SER A 103 -29.79 -1.33 -27.74
CA SER A 103 -30.93 -0.41 -27.75
C SER A 103 -31.22 0.16 -29.15
N GLU A 104 -30.16 0.47 -29.91
CA GLU A 104 -30.25 0.95 -31.29
C GLU A 104 -30.75 -0.15 -32.23
N GLU A 105 -30.29 -1.39 -32.06
CA GLU A 105 -30.78 -2.54 -32.82
C GLU A 105 -32.27 -2.80 -32.54
N VAL A 106 -32.69 -2.78 -31.27
CA VAL A 106 -34.10 -2.96 -30.90
C VAL A 106 -34.97 -1.84 -31.48
N ALA A 107 -34.50 -0.59 -31.45
CA ALA A 107 -35.22 0.53 -32.05
C ALA A 107 -35.33 0.38 -33.58
N THR A 108 -34.24 -0.02 -34.23
CA THR A 108 -34.17 -0.20 -35.69
C THR A 108 -35.09 -1.32 -36.16
N TRP A 109 -34.99 -2.51 -35.56
CA TRP A 109 -35.81 -3.65 -35.93
C TRP A 109 -37.26 -3.51 -35.49
N GLY A 110 -37.47 -2.92 -34.31
CA GLY A 110 -38.80 -2.68 -33.76
C GLY A 110 -39.62 -1.70 -34.58
N ALA A 111 -38.99 -0.78 -35.32
CA ALA A 111 -39.68 0.12 -36.24
C ALA A 111 -40.41 -0.61 -37.39
N TYR A 112 -40.04 -1.86 -37.70
CA TYR A 112 -40.75 -2.69 -38.67
C TYR A 112 -41.99 -3.40 -38.10
N ALA A 113 -42.17 -3.43 -36.78
CA ALA A 113 -43.37 -4.01 -36.16
C ALA A 113 -44.59 -3.10 -36.40
N SER A 114 -45.79 -3.68 -36.47
CA SER A 114 -47.01 -2.87 -36.55
C SER A 114 -47.23 -2.06 -35.26
N GLU A 115 -47.94 -0.94 -35.36
CA GLU A 115 -48.26 -0.06 -34.22
C GLU A 115 -48.84 -0.84 -33.03
N TYR A 116 -49.76 -1.78 -33.29
CA TYR A 116 -50.32 -2.67 -32.27
C TYR A 116 -49.24 -3.41 -31.45
N PHE A 117 -48.20 -3.94 -32.08
CA PHE A 117 -47.13 -4.67 -31.38
C PHE A 117 -46.15 -3.72 -30.68
N GLN A 118 -45.89 -2.54 -31.25
CA GLN A 118 -45.05 -1.53 -30.63
C GLN A 118 -45.67 -1.03 -29.31
N GLU A 119 -46.98 -0.73 -29.32
CA GLU A 119 -47.72 -0.26 -28.14
C GLU A 119 -47.94 -1.37 -27.11
N LYS A 120 -48.37 -2.56 -27.56
CA LYS A 120 -48.63 -3.70 -26.67
C LYS A 120 -47.40 -4.09 -25.84
N HIS A 121 -46.20 -3.95 -26.41
CA HIS A 121 -44.94 -4.31 -25.77
C HIS A 121 -44.15 -3.10 -25.24
N ASP A 122 -44.69 -1.88 -25.33
CA ASP A 122 -44.02 -0.65 -24.92
C ASP A 122 -42.56 -0.60 -25.42
N LEU A 123 -42.38 -0.76 -26.74
CA LEU A 123 -41.05 -0.84 -27.34
C LEU A 123 -40.24 0.43 -27.05
N ALA A 124 -40.89 1.59 -27.15
CA ALA A 124 -40.28 2.88 -26.83
C ALA A 124 -39.82 2.95 -25.38
N GLY A 125 -40.64 2.50 -24.41
CA GLY A 125 -40.26 2.44 -23.02
C GLY A 125 -39.14 1.42 -22.74
N CYS A 126 -39.09 0.30 -23.47
CA CYS A 126 -38.00 -0.67 -23.37
C CYS A 126 -36.67 -0.07 -23.85
N VAL A 127 -36.65 0.57 -25.02
CA VAL A 127 -35.45 1.27 -25.54
C VAL A 127 -35.00 2.36 -24.56
N ALA A 128 -35.94 3.16 -24.05
CA ALA A 128 -35.65 4.21 -23.07
C ALA A 128 -35.03 3.65 -21.77
N LYS A 129 -35.51 2.51 -21.27
CA LYS A 129 -34.95 1.84 -20.09
C LYS A 129 -33.53 1.35 -20.33
N ILE A 130 -33.25 0.74 -21.48
CA ILE A 130 -31.91 0.24 -21.82
C ILE A 130 -30.94 1.42 -21.97
N HIS A 131 -31.36 2.49 -22.66
CA HIS A 131 -30.54 3.69 -22.82
C HIS A 131 -30.27 4.37 -21.46
N ALA A 132 -31.26 4.47 -20.59
CA ALA A 132 -31.07 4.99 -19.23
C ALA A 132 -30.10 4.12 -18.40
N ALA A 133 -30.17 2.79 -18.52
CA ALA A 133 -29.24 1.88 -17.85
C ALA A 133 -27.80 2.03 -18.36
N ALA A 134 -27.61 2.22 -19.67
CA ALA A 134 -26.29 2.46 -20.25
C ALA A 134 -25.68 3.81 -19.80
N MET A 135 -26.52 4.83 -19.61
CA MET A 135 -26.08 6.17 -19.22
C MET A 135 -26.01 6.37 -17.69
N ALA A 136 -26.48 5.41 -16.90
CA ALA A 136 -26.41 5.47 -15.46
C ALA A 136 -24.93 5.51 -15.00
N LYS A 137 -24.58 6.56 -14.27
CA LYS A 137 -23.26 6.66 -13.63
C LYS A 137 -23.20 5.65 -12.47
N GLU A 138 -22.02 5.09 -12.20
CA GLU A 138 -21.81 4.31 -10.99
C GLU A 138 -22.27 5.15 -9.79
N ALA A 139 -23.17 4.61 -8.97
CA ALA A 139 -23.56 5.26 -7.73
C ALA A 139 -22.28 5.40 -6.89
N ALA A 140 -21.83 6.63 -6.70
CA ALA A 140 -20.76 6.92 -5.76
C ALA A 140 -21.24 6.44 -4.39
N HIS A 141 -20.66 5.35 -3.90
CA HIS A 141 -20.70 5.06 -2.48
C HIS A 141 -19.69 6.01 -1.83
N ASP A 142 -20.23 7.09 -1.25
CA ASP A 142 -19.55 7.98 -0.31
C ASP A 142 -19.22 7.25 1.00
#